data_AF-A0A8S9W3X2-F1
#
_entry.id   AF-A0A8S9W3X2-F1
#
_cell.length_a   1.000
_cell.length_b   1.000
_cell.length_c   1.000
_cell.angle_alpha   90.00
_cell.angle_beta   90.00
_cell.angle_gamma   90.00
#
_symmetry.space_group_name_H-M   'P 1'
#
loop_
_entity.id
_entity.type
_entity.pdbx_description
1 polymer ?
#
loop_
_entity_poly.entity_id
_entity_poly.type
_entity_poly.pdbx_seq_one_letter_code
_entity_poly.pdbx_strand_id
1 'polypeptide(L)'
;MKIEKMMITIIVCIALLAGIGCTEDNTFIIDDYNNYMDTYNQDINTLISKLDAWNSASSVAMADEDLTSEEVEQLAGLAQDYIDESEYVISRSNDFKNFITSNEQVLKDEGVDTQSVKTSISNDIVTMNQNIDTMESGIEEMIQITEDLEDIEELEAILDLLL
;
A
#
# COMPACT_ATOMS: atom_id res chain seq x y z
N MET A 1 -17.86 -47.71 -39.65
CA MET A 1 -18.02 -47.84 -38.18
C MET A 1 -16.81 -48.55 -37.59
N LYS A 2 -16.41 -48.17 -36.38
CA LYS A 2 -15.20 -48.57 -35.60
C LYS A 2 -14.02 -47.58 -35.57
N ILE A 3 -14.22 -46.30 -35.93
CA ILE A 3 -13.40 -45.18 -35.41
C ILE A 3 -13.81 -44.82 -33.95
N GLU A 4 -14.92 -45.37 -33.48
CA GLU A 4 -15.54 -45.06 -32.18
C GLU A 4 -14.81 -45.65 -30.96
N LYS A 5 -13.76 -46.47 -31.13
CA LYS A 5 -13.06 -47.10 -29.99
C LYS A 5 -11.76 -46.43 -29.55
N MET A 6 -11.29 -45.39 -30.24
CA MET A 6 -10.11 -44.62 -29.81
C MET A 6 -10.46 -43.33 -29.03
N MET A 7 -11.73 -42.92 -29.00
CA MET A 7 -12.14 -41.68 -28.34
C MET A 7 -12.35 -41.78 -26.82
N ILE A 8 -12.40 -42.99 -26.25
CA ILE A 8 -12.70 -43.19 -24.83
C ILE A 8 -11.44 -43.15 -23.96
N THR A 9 -10.25 -43.40 -24.52
CA THR A 9 -9.02 -43.45 -23.73
C THR A 9 -8.40 -42.07 -23.44
N ILE A 10 -8.73 -41.03 -24.21
CA ILE A 10 -8.18 -39.67 -23.99
C ILE A 10 -8.99 -38.86 -22.96
N ILE A 11 -10.27 -39.19 -22.76
CA ILE A 11 -11.12 -38.45 -21.79
C ILE A 11 -10.80 -38.86 -20.34
N VAL A 12 -10.22 -40.03 -20.11
CA VAL A 12 -9.82 -40.48 -18.75
C VAL A 12 -8.51 -39.82 -18.28
N CYS A 13 -7.66 -39.32 -19.19
CA CYS A 13 -6.42 -38.66 -18.78
C CYS A 13 -6.62 -37.19 -18.35
N ILE A 14 -7.70 -36.53 -18.78
CA ILE A 14 -7.98 -35.13 -18.40
C ILE A 14 -8.76 -35.07 -17.07
N ALA A 15 -9.59 -36.08 -16.76
CA ALA A 15 -10.27 -36.15 -15.48
C ALA A 15 -9.35 -36.52 -14.29
N LEU A 16 -8.19 -37.12 -14.56
CA LEU A 16 -7.19 -37.45 -13.51
C LEU A 16 -6.17 -36.32 -13.26
N LEU A 17 -6.14 -35.27 -14.10
CA LEU A 17 -5.38 -34.04 -13.83
C LEU A 17 -6.25 -32.94 -13.19
N ALA A 18 -7.57 -33.11 -13.17
CA ALA A 18 -8.51 -32.17 -12.55
C ALA A 18 -8.91 -32.59 -11.11
N GLY A 19 -8.36 -33.67 -10.56
CA GLY A 19 -8.93 -34.31 -9.37
C GLY A 19 -7.99 -34.63 -8.21
N ILE A 20 -6.66 -34.59 -8.36
CA ILE A 20 -5.75 -34.99 -7.27
C ILE A 20 -4.43 -34.21 -7.37
N GLY A 21 -4.45 -32.97 -6.93
CA GLY A 21 -3.25 -32.16 -6.69
C GLY A 21 -3.64 -30.86 -6.00
N CYS A 22 -3.15 -30.64 -4.79
CA CYS A 22 -3.19 -29.38 -4.01
C CYS A 22 -4.47 -29.01 -3.24
N THR A 23 -5.03 -29.87 -2.37
CA THR A 23 -6.01 -29.39 -1.37
C THR A 23 -5.35 -28.66 -0.20
N GLU A 24 -4.16 -29.11 0.24
CA GLU A 24 -3.43 -28.44 1.33
C GLU A 24 -2.68 -27.19 0.85
N ASP A 25 -2.00 -27.27 -0.30
CA ASP A 25 -1.25 -26.11 -0.85
C ASP A 25 -2.19 -24.96 -1.25
N ASN A 26 -3.38 -25.24 -1.80
CA ASN A 26 -4.37 -24.19 -2.10
C ASN A 26 -4.95 -23.58 -0.82
N THR A 27 -5.17 -24.38 0.23
CA THR A 27 -5.62 -23.86 1.52
C THR A 27 -4.57 -22.92 2.12
N PHE A 28 -3.29 -23.27 2.05
CA PHE A 28 -2.19 -22.41 2.50
C PHE A 28 -2.12 -21.09 1.73
N ILE A 29 -2.29 -21.13 0.40
CA ILE A 29 -2.31 -19.91 -0.44
C ILE A 29 -3.49 -18.99 -0.06
N ILE A 30 -4.66 -19.55 0.27
CA ILE A 30 -5.82 -18.76 0.68
C ILE A 30 -5.64 -18.18 2.08
N ASP A 31 -5.06 -18.93 3.02
CA ASP A 31 -4.74 -18.44 4.36
C ASP A 31 -3.72 -17.29 4.29
N ASP A 32 -2.66 -17.45 3.50
CA ASP A 32 -1.67 -16.39 3.27
C ASP A 32 -2.29 -15.16 2.60
N TYR A 33 -3.15 -15.36 1.58
CA TYR A 33 -3.88 -14.26 0.95
C TYR A 33 -4.71 -13.47 1.96
N ASN A 34 -5.45 -14.15 2.85
CA ASN A 34 -6.26 -13.50 3.87
C ASN A 34 -5.39 -12.73 4.87
N ASN A 35 -4.24 -13.29 5.27
CA ASN A 35 -3.29 -12.61 6.15
C ASN A 35 -2.70 -11.35 5.51
N TYR A 36 -2.30 -11.44 4.23
CA TYR A 36 -1.87 -10.27 3.48
C TYR A 36 -2.99 -9.21 3.39
N MET A 37 -4.23 -9.62 3.11
CA MET A 37 -5.37 -8.70 3.02
C MET A 37 -5.67 -8.02 4.36
N ASP A 38 -5.72 -8.77 5.45
CA ASP A 38 -5.96 -8.23 6.79
C ASP A 38 -4.87 -7.23 7.16
N THR A 39 -3.60 -7.57 6.90
CA THR A 39 -2.53 -6.66 7.24
C THR A 39 -2.50 -5.44 6.33
N TYR A 40 -2.77 -5.60 5.03
CA TYR A 40 -2.92 -4.48 4.11
C TYR A 40 -4.00 -3.49 4.59
N ASN A 41 -5.16 -4.00 5.03
CA ASN A 41 -6.21 -3.14 5.56
C ASN A 41 -5.80 -2.43 6.85
N GLN A 42 -5.05 -3.10 7.73
CA GLN A 42 -4.52 -2.48 8.95
C GLN A 42 -3.50 -1.38 8.63
N ASP A 43 -2.59 -1.66 7.71
CA ASP A 43 -1.57 -0.74 7.21
C ASP A 43 -2.22 0.53 6.64
N ILE A 44 -3.22 0.38 5.75
CA ILE A 44 -3.95 1.51 5.17
C ILE A 44 -4.69 2.33 6.25
N ASN A 45 -5.33 1.70 7.23
CA ASN A 45 -5.99 2.43 8.31
C ASN A 45 -4.99 3.22 9.18
N THR A 46 -3.80 2.66 9.41
CA THR A 46 -2.73 3.34 10.16
C THR A 46 -2.24 4.56 9.39
N LEU A 47 -2.03 4.40 8.08
CA LEU A 47 -1.60 5.46 7.19
C LEU A 47 -2.62 6.61 7.09
N ILE A 48 -3.92 6.29 7.01
CA ILE A 48 -5.00 7.29 7.07
C ILE A 48 -4.94 8.08 8.38
N SER A 49 -4.74 7.41 9.52
CA SER A 49 -4.65 8.11 10.81
C SER A 49 -3.46 9.05 10.91
N LYS A 50 -2.31 8.67 10.32
CA LYS A 50 -1.10 9.52 10.28
C LYS A 50 -1.31 10.73 9.35
N LEU A 51 -1.93 10.50 8.19
CA LEU A 51 -2.28 11.56 7.25
C LEU A 51 -3.26 12.56 7.86
N ASP A 52 -4.28 12.09 8.58
CA ASP A 52 -5.25 12.95 9.26
C ASP A 52 -4.58 13.80 10.34
N ALA A 53 -3.62 13.24 11.07
CA ALA A 53 -2.85 13.99 12.06
C ALA A 53 -2.01 15.09 11.41
N TRP A 54 -1.30 14.76 10.32
CA TRP A 54 -0.58 15.75 9.50
C TRP A 54 -1.50 16.85 9.00
N ASN A 55 -2.58 16.50 8.30
CA ASN A 55 -3.53 17.45 7.71
C ASN A 55 -4.16 18.37 8.77
N SER A 56 -4.44 17.84 9.95
CA SER A 56 -4.97 18.64 11.05
C SER A 56 -3.95 19.64 11.58
N ALA A 57 -2.69 19.23 11.73
CA ALA A 57 -1.63 20.12 12.22
C ALA A 57 -1.26 21.17 11.17
N SER A 58 -1.04 20.75 9.92
CA SER A 58 -0.66 21.64 8.82
C SER A 58 -1.72 22.69 8.52
N SER A 59 -3.00 22.32 8.57
CA SER A 59 -4.09 23.30 8.37
C SER A 59 -4.14 24.38 9.45
N VAL A 60 -3.68 24.10 10.68
CA VAL A 60 -3.61 25.11 11.74
C VAL A 60 -2.39 25.99 11.51
N ALA A 61 -1.22 25.38 11.31
CA ALA A 61 0.03 26.08 11.08
C ALA A 61 -0.03 27.04 9.88
N MET A 62 -0.62 26.63 8.75
CA MET A 62 -0.75 27.48 7.57
C MET A 62 -1.74 28.64 7.73
N ALA A 63 -2.55 28.64 8.79
CA ALA A 63 -3.44 29.76 9.10
C ALA A 63 -2.75 30.86 9.93
N ASP A 64 -1.59 30.55 10.51
CA ASP A 64 -0.81 31.47 11.34
C ASP A 64 0.14 32.32 10.49
N GLU A 65 0.55 33.48 11.05
CA GLU A 65 1.45 34.43 10.37
C GLU A 65 2.94 34.08 10.58
N ASP A 66 3.24 33.25 11.58
CA ASP A 66 4.57 32.76 11.97
C ASP A 66 4.39 31.46 12.78
N LEU A 67 5.37 30.56 12.71
CA LEU A 67 5.33 29.26 13.42
C LEU A 67 6.21 29.30 14.66
N THR A 68 5.71 28.71 15.74
CA THR A 68 6.53 28.46 16.92
C THR A 68 7.39 27.21 16.74
N SER A 69 8.53 27.14 17.43
CA SER A 69 9.39 25.95 17.38
C SER A 69 8.69 24.66 17.85
N GLU A 70 7.72 24.75 18.77
CA GLU A 70 6.91 23.59 19.17
C GLU A 70 6.01 23.09 18.03
N GLU A 71 5.46 24.00 17.23
CA GLU A 71 4.65 23.65 16.06
C GLU A 71 5.53 23.06 14.96
N VAL A 72 6.73 23.61 14.74
CA VAL A 72 7.70 23.08 13.78
C VAL A 72 8.13 21.66 14.14
N GLU A 73 8.58 21.42 15.39
CA GLU A 73 8.96 20.09 15.87
C GLU A 73 7.80 19.09 15.71
N GLN A 74 6.57 19.52 16.04
CA GLN A 74 5.38 18.68 15.88
C GLN A 74 5.10 18.35 14.41
N LEU A 75 5.17 19.33 13.51
CA LEU A 75 4.93 19.14 12.09
C LEU A 75 5.99 18.24 11.47
N ALA A 76 7.25 18.49 11.75
CA ALA A 76 8.37 17.67 11.27
C ALA A 76 8.21 16.21 11.72
N GLY A 77 7.88 15.99 13.00
CA GLY A 77 7.61 14.65 13.52
C GLY A 77 6.42 13.96 12.85
N LEU A 78 5.31 14.67 12.61
CA LEU A 78 4.13 14.11 11.94
C LEU A 78 4.38 13.79 10.46
N ALA A 79 5.14 14.64 9.76
CA ALA A 79 5.55 14.40 8.39
C ALA A 79 6.44 13.16 8.28
N GLN A 80 7.50 13.07 9.09
CA GLN A 80 8.37 11.90 9.18
C GLN A 80 7.56 10.62 9.41
N ASP A 81 6.66 10.66 10.39
CA ASP A 81 5.82 9.52 10.76
C ASP A 81 4.98 9.00 9.60
N TYR A 82 4.46 9.89 8.76
CA TYR A 82 3.68 9.52 7.58
C TYR A 82 4.56 9.03 6.43
N ILE A 83 5.73 9.64 6.22
CA ILE A 83 6.71 9.23 5.21
C ILE A 83 7.17 7.79 5.48
N ASP A 84 7.64 7.53 6.70
CA ASP A 84 8.13 6.20 7.12
C ASP A 84 7.05 5.13 6.96
N GLU A 85 5.81 5.45 7.37
CA GLU A 85 4.69 4.53 7.20
C GLU A 85 4.37 4.31 5.72
N SER A 86 4.38 5.36 4.90
CA SER A 86 4.12 5.26 3.45
C SER A 86 5.13 4.36 2.76
N GLU A 87 6.43 4.53 3.04
CA GLU A 87 7.48 3.67 2.51
C GLU A 87 7.28 2.20 2.91
N TYR A 88 6.98 1.97 4.19
CA TYR A 88 6.72 0.64 4.73
C TYR A 88 5.51 -0.03 4.05
N VAL A 89 4.39 0.69 3.94
CA VAL A 89 3.15 0.19 3.35
C VAL A 89 3.30 -0.01 1.84
N ILE A 90 4.00 0.86 1.11
CA ILE A 90 4.29 0.70 -0.33
C ILE A 90 5.07 -0.59 -0.57
N SER A 91 6.10 -0.84 0.24
CA SER A 91 6.93 -2.04 0.14
C SER A 91 6.09 -3.31 0.29
N ARG A 92 5.30 -3.40 1.37
CA ARG A 92 4.44 -4.56 1.66
C ARG A 92 3.29 -4.73 0.68
N SER A 93 2.74 -3.62 0.20
CA SER A 93 1.74 -3.59 -0.86
C SER A 93 2.27 -4.19 -2.17
N ASN A 94 3.52 -3.90 -2.52
CA ASN A 94 4.18 -4.52 -3.67
C ASN A 94 4.44 -6.01 -3.45
N ASP A 95 4.85 -6.43 -2.25
CA ASP A 95 4.99 -7.84 -1.90
C ASP A 95 3.64 -8.57 -2.01
N PHE A 96 2.54 -7.96 -1.56
CA PHE A 96 1.22 -8.55 -1.70
C PHE A 96 0.80 -8.67 -3.18
N LYS A 97 1.05 -7.64 -4.00
CA LYS A 97 0.82 -7.71 -5.45
C LYS A 97 1.63 -8.83 -6.12
N ASN A 98 2.87 -9.01 -5.70
CA ASN A 98 3.74 -10.08 -6.19
C ASN A 98 3.18 -11.45 -5.80
N PHE A 99 2.77 -11.62 -4.53
CA PHE A 99 2.11 -12.83 -4.05
C PHE A 99 0.84 -13.17 -4.86
N ILE A 100 -0.03 -12.18 -5.10
CA ILE A 100 -1.25 -12.36 -5.90
C ILE A 100 -0.89 -12.80 -7.33
N THR A 101 0.16 -12.20 -7.91
CA THR A 101 0.60 -12.51 -9.28
C THR A 101 1.17 -13.94 -9.37
N SER A 102 1.99 -14.35 -8.40
CA SER A 102 2.56 -15.70 -8.34
C SER A 102 1.51 -16.79 -8.16
N ASN A 103 0.40 -16.47 -7.49
CA ASN A 103 -0.66 -17.43 -7.17
C ASN A 103 -1.99 -17.16 -7.91
N GLU A 104 -1.95 -16.38 -8.99
CA GLU A 104 -3.15 -15.80 -9.61
C GLU A 104 -4.18 -16.85 -10.05
N GLN A 105 -3.73 -17.98 -10.58
CA GLN A 105 -4.62 -19.04 -11.03
C GLN A 105 -5.34 -19.70 -9.84
N VAL A 106 -4.60 -20.05 -8.78
CA VAL A 106 -5.17 -20.67 -7.57
C VAL A 106 -6.18 -19.73 -6.93
N LEU A 107 -5.83 -18.47 -6.76
CA LEU A 107 -6.72 -17.46 -6.18
C LEU A 107 -8.01 -17.28 -7.00
N LYS A 108 -7.90 -17.28 -8.35
CA LYS A 108 -9.08 -17.20 -9.23
C LYS A 108 -9.96 -18.45 -9.14
N ASP A 109 -9.35 -19.62 -9.04
CA ASP A 109 -10.08 -20.89 -8.90
C ASP A 109 -10.88 -20.93 -7.58
N GLU A 110 -10.38 -20.26 -6.54
CA GLU A 110 -11.05 -20.06 -5.25
C GLU A 110 -11.99 -18.84 -5.22
N GLY A 111 -12.18 -18.15 -6.35
CA GLY A 111 -13.16 -17.07 -6.51
C GLY A 111 -12.68 -15.67 -6.09
N VAL A 112 -11.37 -15.48 -5.87
CA VAL A 112 -10.79 -14.17 -5.59
C VAL A 112 -10.70 -13.32 -6.86
N ASP A 113 -11.20 -12.09 -6.81
CA ASP A 113 -11.01 -11.09 -7.86
C ASP A 113 -9.62 -10.44 -7.75
N THR A 114 -8.61 -11.16 -8.23
CA THR A 114 -7.21 -10.73 -8.15
C THR A 114 -6.93 -9.44 -8.91
N GLN A 115 -7.70 -9.13 -9.95
CA GLN A 115 -7.50 -7.91 -10.73
C GLN A 115 -8.02 -6.68 -10.00
N SER A 116 -9.18 -6.79 -9.35
CA SER A 116 -9.73 -5.72 -8.51
C SER A 116 -8.76 -5.39 -7.38
N VAL A 117 -8.26 -6.39 -6.65
CA VAL A 117 -7.33 -6.18 -5.53
C VAL A 117 -6.02 -5.53 -5.99
N LYS A 118 -5.38 -6.04 -7.06
CA LYS A 118 -4.15 -5.43 -7.61
C LYS A 118 -4.38 -3.97 -8.05
N THR A 119 -5.56 -3.66 -8.57
CA THR A 119 -5.93 -2.29 -8.95
C THR A 119 -6.06 -1.39 -7.73
N SER A 120 -6.78 -1.83 -6.69
CA SER A 120 -6.91 -1.07 -5.44
C SER A 120 -5.55 -0.76 -4.83
N ILE A 121 -4.68 -1.77 -4.69
CA ILE A 121 -3.32 -1.57 -4.16
C ILE A 121 -2.54 -0.55 -5.00
N SER A 122 -2.65 -0.62 -6.33
CA SER A 122 -1.95 0.32 -7.20
C SER A 122 -2.49 1.74 -7.08
N ASN A 123 -3.81 1.90 -6.91
CA ASN A 123 -4.43 3.20 -6.68
C ASN A 123 -4.01 3.78 -5.33
N ASP A 124 -3.99 2.97 -4.27
CA ASP A 124 -3.61 3.42 -2.94
C ASP A 124 -2.12 3.85 -2.92
N ILE A 125 -1.23 3.16 -3.64
CA ILE A 125 0.17 3.61 -3.84
C ILE A 125 0.23 4.96 -4.55
N VAL A 126 -0.57 5.16 -5.61
CA VAL A 126 -0.62 6.46 -6.30
C VAL A 126 -1.12 7.55 -5.35
N THR A 127 -2.13 7.27 -4.54
CA THR A 127 -2.65 8.21 -3.55
C THR A 127 -1.61 8.52 -2.46
N MET A 128 -0.87 7.53 -1.97
CA MET A 128 0.22 7.77 -1.01
C MET A 128 1.26 8.75 -1.57
N ASN A 129 1.69 8.56 -2.82
CA ASN A 129 2.63 9.48 -3.48
C ASN A 129 2.03 10.87 -3.66
N GLN A 130 0.77 10.99 -4.04
CA GLN A 130 0.10 12.30 -4.16
C GLN A 130 0.00 13.04 -2.82
N ASN A 131 -0.17 12.31 -1.72
CA ASN A 131 -0.19 12.88 -0.38
C ASN A 131 1.21 13.36 0.04
N ILE A 132 2.27 12.61 -0.33
CA ILE A 132 3.68 13.01 -0.17
C ILE A 132 3.94 14.32 -0.95
N ASP A 133 3.54 14.40 -2.22
CA ASP A 133 3.69 15.63 -3.02
C ASP A 133 2.94 16.84 -2.38
N THR A 134 1.77 16.58 -1.79
CA THR A 134 0.98 17.60 -1.08
C THR A 134 1.66 18.03 0.22
N MET A 135 2.28 17.10 0.93
CA MET A 135 3.04 17.35 2.15
C MET A 135 4.29 18.17 1.86
N GLU A 136 5.02 17.84 0.79
CA GLU A 136 6.18 18.61 0.29
C GLU A 136 5.78 20.08 0.09
N SER A 137 4.71 20.31 -0.69
CA SER A 137 4.21 21.68 -0.94
C SER A 137 3.82 22.41 0.35
N GLY A 138 3.21 21.70 1.32
CA GLY A 138 2.85 22.27 2.61
C GLY A 138 4.07 22.69 3.44
N ILE A 139 5.12 21.87 3.44
CA ILE A 139 6.38 22.18 4.16
C ILE A 139 7.10 23.36 3.49
N GLU A 140 7.14 23.42 2.15
CA GLU A 140 7.69 24.57 1.42
C GLU A 140 6.99 25.90 1.77
N GLU A 141 5.68 25.87 2.00
CA GLU A 141 4.92 27.04 2.48
C GLU A 141 5.26 27.38 3.94
N MET A 142 5.42 26.38 4.81
CA MET A 142 5.79 26.58 6.22
C MET A 142 7.18 27.21 6.36
N ILE A 143 8.15 26.80 5.54
CA ILE A 143 9.48 27.41 5.50
C ILE A 143 9.41 28.91 5.16
N GLN A 144 8.48 29.33 4.31
CA GLN A 144 8.36 30.74 3.92
C GLN A 144 7.83 31.64 5.04
N ILE A 145 7.09 31.08 6.00
CA ILE A 145 6.49 31.82 7.11
C ILE A 145 7.26 31.66 8.42
N THR A 146 8.18 30.70 8.51
CA THR A 146 9.02 30.48 9.70
C THR A 146 10.15 31.52 9.75
N GLU A 147 10.34 32.18 10.89
CA GLU A 147 11.41 33.18 11.05
C GLU A 147 12.73 32.60 11.60
N ASP A 148 12.67 31.54 12.43
CA ASP A 148 13.84 30.96 13.07
C ASP A 148 14.61 30.03 12.11
N LEU A 149 15.94 30.18 12.08
CA LEU A 149 16.80 29.43 11.16
C LEU A 149 16.95 27.95 11.57
N GLU A 150 16.94 27.64 12.86
CA GLU A 150 17.02 26.25 13.34
C GLU A 150 15.75 25.49 12.97
N ASP A 151 14.60 26.15 13.10
CA ASP A 151 13.29 25.62 12.71
C ASP A 151 13.18 25.43 11.18
N ILE A 152 13.73 26.36 10.38
CA ILE A 152 13.83 26.19 8.92
C ILE A 152 14.71 24.98 8.56
N GLU A 153 15.87 24.82 9.20
CA GLU A 153 16.77 23.69 8.95
C GLU A 153 16.09 22.34 9.27
N GLU A 154 15.24 22.28 10.30
CA GLU A 154 14.44 21.10 10.62
C GLU A 154 13.40 20.77 9.53
N LEU A 155 12.67 21.77 9.04
CA LEU A 155 11.70 21.57 7.96
C LEU A 155 12.37 21.19 6.63
N GLU A 156 13.53 21.78 6.31
CA GLU A 156 14.33 21.42 5.14
C GLU A 156 14.83 19.97 5.21
N ALA A 157 15.19 19.48 6.40
CA ALA A 157 15.59 18.08 6.58
C ALA A 157 14.45 17.09 6.26
N ILE A 158 13.19 17.48 6.49
CA ILE A 158 12.02 16.68 6.09
C ILE A 158 11.81 16.72 4.58
N LEU A 159 11.97 17.89 3.93
CA LEU A 159 11.91 17.98 2.46
C LEU A 159 12.92 17.05 1.78
N ASP A 160 14.13 16.95 2.33
CA ASP A 160 15.16 16.04 1.81
C ASP A 160 14.77 14.56 1.86
N LEU A 161 13.82 14.17 2.72
CA LEU A 161 13.31 12.79 2.80
C LEU A 161 12.19 12.51 1.80
N LEU A 162 11.58 13.54 1.23
CA LEU A 162 10.49 13.43 0.26
C LEU A 162 11.00 13.29 -1.19
N LEU A 163 12.30 13.52 -1.45
CA LEU A 163 12.97 13.57 -2.77
C LEU A 163 13.70 12.28 -3.18
#